data_AF-A0A5Q0TPP8-F1
#
_entry.id   AF-A0A5Q0TPP8-F1
#
_cell.length_a   1.000
_cell.length_b   1.000
_cell.length_c   1.000
_cell.angle_alpha   90.00
_cell.angle_beta   90.00
_cell.angle_gamma   90.00
#
_symmetry.space_group_name_H-M   'P 1'
#
loop_
_entity.id
_entity.type
_entity.pdbx_description
1 polymer ?
#
loop_
_entity_poly.entity_id
_entity_poly.type
_entity_poly.pdbx_seq_one_letter_code
_entity_poly.pdbx_strand_id
1 'polypeptide(L)'
;MEGWEYLKFDDPKQDKITANSSELKSKLLLFINKKGNSASAEIQSIEQAVEKFGHKPDDTLIFLYSTNSANAQLAAETIQEYFNSKKYETQKIVVQSINSEDEFDKGLADLLDKVASKMIEWKNRGSDIYVNVTTGFKAESIFLALSAFMIGGKVYYRYETFNDIILLPSPPIIPDQNIVNKLSQILNSSTYIISKSNRYNLSDEDIENFTKNGILKEKDKDAYEIREWVKKFIDFANKIKKETH
;
A
#
# COMPACT_ATOMS: atom_id res chain seq x y z
N MET A 1 21.38 11.03 -15.89
CA MET A 1 22.14 10.45 -14.76
C MET A 1 21.89 8.96 -14.81
N GLU A 2 22.93 8.15 -14.99
CA GLU A 2 22.80 6.70 -15.06
C GLU A 2 22.41 6.12 -13.69
N GLY A 3 21.50 5.14 -13.67
CA GLY A 3 21.04 4.46 -12.45
C GLY A 3 20.18 5.29 -11.50
N TRP A 4 19.59 6.41 -11.98
CA TRP A 4 18.73 7.27 -11.16
C TRP A 4 17.47 6.56 -10.62
N GLU A 5 17.02 5.53 -11.32
CA GLU A 5 15.91 4.65 -10.98
C GLU A 5 16.20 3.76 -9.76
N TYR A 6 17.47 3.53 -9.43
CA TYR A 6 17.90 2.70 -8.30
C TYR A 6 18.43 3.50 -7.10
N LEU A 7 18.30 4.83 -7.13
CA LEU A 7 18.76 5.66 -6.01
C LEU A 7 17.96 5.35 -4.75
N LYS A 8 18.70 5.11 -3.67
CA LYS A 8 18.16 5.06 -2.32
C LYS A 8 17.68 6.45 -1.90
N PHE A 9 16.79 6.50 -0.92
CA PHE A 9 16.21 7.77 -0.45
C PHE A 9 17.25 8.73 0.15
N ASP A 10 18.35 8.20 0.70
CA ASP A 10 19.44 8.93 1.34
C ASP A 10 20.62 9.21 0.40
N ASP A 11 20.54 8.82 -0.88
CA ASP A 11 21.60 9.11 -1.84
C ASP A 11 21.67 10.62 -2.12
N PRO A 12 22.85 11.28 -1.97
CA PRO A 12 23.01 12.71 -2.25
C PRO A 12 22.62 13.13 -3.69
N LYS A 13 22.55 12.18 -4.63
CA LYS A 13 22.04 12.45 -5.99
C LYS A 13 20.55 12.74 -6.02
N GLN A 14 19.78 12.43 -4.98
CA GLN A 14 18.37 12.83 -4.85
C GLN A 14 18.23 14.36 -4.91
N ASP A 15 19.16 15.11 -4.33
CA ASP A 15 19.15 16.59 -4.37
C ASP A 15 19.23 17.12 -5.80
N LYS A 16 19.98 16.43 -6.67
CA LYS A 16 20.06 16.80 -8.09
C LYS A 16 18.73 16.57 -8.81
N ILE A 17 17.96 15.57 -8.42
CA ILE A 17 16.62 15.33 -8.97
C ILE A 17 15.68 16.44 -8.51
N THR A 18 15.68 16.74 -7.20
CA THR A 18 14.85 17.81 -6.62
C THR A 18 15.14 19.16 -7.28
N ALA A 19 16.41 19.53 -7.40
CA ALA A 19 16.83 20.81 -7.97
C ALA A 19 16.46 20.97 -9.46
N ASN A 20 16.29 19.86 -10.20
CA ASN A 20 15.99 19.88 -11.63
C ASN A 20 14.62 19.27 -11.95
N SER A 21 13.74 19.13 -10.95
CA SER A 21 12.48 18.38 -11.05
C SER A 21 11.59 18.83 -12.20
N SER A 22 11.39 20.14 -12.38
CA SER A 22 10.56 20.70 -13.47
C SER A 22 11.10 20.36 -14.86
N GLU A 23 12.42 20.45 -15.07
CA GLU A 23 13.05 20.14 -16.34
C GLU A 23 12.99 18.63 -16.62
N LEU A 24 13.30 17.82 -15.62
CA LEU A 24 13.23 16.36 -15.70
C LEU A 24 11.80 15.89 -15.98
N LYS A 25 10.80 16.42 -15.28
CA LYS A 25 9.38 16.10 -15.51
C LYS A 25 8.98 16.40 -16.95
N SER A 26 9.38 17.56 -17.48
CA SER A 26 9.11 17.95 -18.87
C SER A 26 9.72 16.97 -19.87
N LYS A 27 10.97 16.54 -19.64
CA LYS A 27 11.64 15.52 -20.47
C LYS A 27 10.96 14.15 -20.38
N LEU A 28 10.53 13.74 -19.19
CA LEU A 28 9.83 12.47 -18.97
C LEU A 28 8.44 12.48 -19.65
N LEU A 29 7.71 13.59 -19.59
CA LEU A 29 6.44 13.74 -20.30
C LEU A 29 6.62 13.65 -21.82
N LEU A 30 7.65 14.29 -22.38
CA LEU A 30 7.98 14.15 -23.80
C LEU A 30 8.30 12.70 -24.17
N PHE A 31 9.04 12.00 -23.31
CA PHE A 31 9.33 10.58 -23.48
C PHE A 31 8.06 9.73 -23.47
N ILE A 32 7.17 9.93 -22.48
CA ILE A 32 5.90 9.22 -22.37
C ILE A 32 5.03 9.49 -23.59
N ASN A 33 4.88 10.74 -24.01
CA ASN A 33 4.07 11.10 -25.18
C ASN A 33 4.60 10.46 -26.47
N LYS A 34 5.93 10.25 -26.58
CA LYS A 34 6.54 9.56 -27.72
C LYS A 34 6.41 8.04 -27.65
N LYS A 35 6.51 7.45 -26.46
CA LYS A 35 6.49 5.99 -26.26
C LYS A 35 5.09 5.42 -26.08
N GLY A 36 4.13 6.24 -25.65
CA GLY A 36 2.79 5.78 -25.27
C GLY A 36 2.83 4.91 -24.01
N ASN A 37 1.95 3.92 -23.95
CA ASN A 37 1.74 3.10 -22.77
C ASN A 37 2.98 2.30 -22.33
N SER A 38 3.89 1.97 -23.25
CA SER A 38 5.12 1.24 -22.95
C SER A 38 6.21 2.10 -22.28
N ALA A 39 5.89 3.33 -21.88
CA ALA A 39 6.83 4.23 -21.22
C ALA A 39 7.14 3.80 -19.78
N SER A 40 6.18 3.19 -19.08
CA SER A 40 6.38 2.58 -17.76
C SER A 40 5.40 1.44 -17.54
N ALA A 41 5.72 0.56 -16.60
CA ALA A 41 4.84 -0.55 -16.23
C ALA A 41 3.52 -0.05 -15.61
N GLU A 42 3.55 1.04 -14.84
CA GLU A 42 2.38 1.69 -14.26
C GLU A 42 1.44 2.20 -15.35
N ILE A 43 1.95 2.96 -16.32
CA ILE A 43 1.13 3.52 -17.39
C ILE A 43 0.51 2.39 -18.20
N GLN A 44 1.32 1.40 -18.59
CA GLN A 44 0.83 0.26 -19.38
C GLN A 44 -0.27 -0.51 -18.67
N SER A 45 -0.07 -0.84 -17.38
CA SER A 45 -1.02 -1.63 -16.61
C SER A 45 -2.30 -0.85 -16.31
N ILE A 46 -2.22 0.44 -15.98
CA ILE A 46 -3.40 1.28 -15.74
C ILE A 46 -4.20 1.44 -17.04
N GLU A 47 -3.56 1.74 -18.17
CA GLU A 47 -4.28 1.91 -19.45
C GLU A 47 -4.99 0.64 -19.90
N GLN A 48 -4.31 -0.49 -19.83
CA GLN A 48 -4.92 -1.76 -20.17
C GLN A 48 -6.07 -2.11 -19.22
N ALA A 49 -5.95 -1.76 -17.93
CA ALA A 49 -7.00 -2.02 -16.96
C ALA A 49 -8.25 -1.14 -17.20
N VAL A 50 -8.08 0.16 -17.42
CA VAL A 50 -9.23 1.04 -17.69
C VAL A 50 -9.94 0.67 -18.99
N GLU A 51 -9.20 0.26 -20.02
CA GLU A 51 -9.76 -0.27 -21.25
C GLU A 51 -10.51 -1.58 -21.01
N LYS A 52 -9.87 -2.56 -20.36
CA LYS A 52 -10.44 -3.90 -20.11
C LYS A 52 -11.70 -3.86 -19.25
N PHE A 53 -11.72 -3.00 -18.24
CA PHE A 53 -12.85 -2.87 -17.32
C PHE A 53 -13.88 -1.81 -17.76
N GLY A 54 -13.64 -1.11 -18.88
CA GLY A 54 -14.56 -0.11 -19.42
C GLY A 54 -14.69 1.16 -18.56
N HIS A 55 -13.65 1.46 -17.79
CA HIS A 55 -13.57 2.63 -16.91
C HIS A 55 -13.30 3.90 -17.71
N LYS A 56 -14.06 4.98 -17.46
CA LYS A 56 -13.99 6.22 -18.22
C LYS A 56 -13.33 7.33 -17.40
N PRO A 57 -12.76 8.36 -18.05
CA PRO A 57 -12.14 9.46 -17.31
C PRO A 57 -13.05 10.20 -16.32
N ASP A 58 -14.35 10.28 -16.60
CA ASP A 58 -15.35 11.01 -15.80
C ASP A 58 -15.89 10.21 -14.60
N ASP A 59 -15.63 8.91 -14.51
CA ASP A 59 -16.04 8.04 -13.40
C ASP A 59 -14.87 7.35 -12.68
N THR A 60 -13.63 7.69 -13.05
CA THR A 60 -12.42 7.00 -12.58
C THR A 60 -11.44 7.94 -11.90
N LEU A 61 -11.15 7.67 -10.63
CA LEU A 61 -10.05 8.24 -9.88
C LEU A 61 -8.83 7.31 -9.94
N ILE A 62 -7.70 7.82 -10.43
CA ILE A 62 -6.41 7.14 -10.36
C ILE A 62 -5.67 7.61 -9.11
N PHE A 63 -5.54 6.72 -8.13
CA PHE A 63 -4.79 6.99 -6.90
C PHE A 63 -3.39 6.40 -6.97
N LEU A 64 -2.38 7.24 -6.82
CA LEU A 64 -0.97 6.88 -6.84
C LEU A 64 -0.38 7.02 -5.43
N TYR A 65 0.55 6.15 -5.08
CA TYR A 65 1.41 6.35 -3.92
C TYR A 65 2.87 6.18 -4.35
N SER A 66 3.77 6.91 -3.69
CA SER A 66 5.21 6.78 -3.88
C SER A 66 5.92 6.82 -2.53
N THR A 67 7.13 6.27 -2.49
CA THR A 67 8.03 6.49 -1.35
C THR A 67 8.48 7.94 -1.27
N ASN A 68 9.00 8.35 -0.11
CA ASN A 68 9.55 9.68 0.10
C ASN A 68 10.99 9.81 -0.46
N SER A 69 11.16 9.55 -1.75
CA SER A 69 12.41 9.76 -2.48
C SER A 69 12.15 10.61 -3.72
N ALA A 70 13.11 11.44 -4.12
CA ALA A 70 12.90 12.41 -5.20
C ALA A 70 12.66 11.72 -6.54
N ASN A 71 13.35 10.60 -6.83
CA ASN A 71 13.11 9.77 -8.00
C ASN A 71 11.67 9.18 -8.04
N ALA A 72 11.18 8.63 -6.94
CA ALA A 72 9.84 8.04 -6.87
C ALA A 72 8.73 9.10 -6.98
N GLN A 73 8.90 10.24 -6.31
CA GLN A 73 7.96 11.36 -6.39
C GLN A 73 7.92 11.96 -7.80
N LEU A 74 9.08 12.12 -8.44
CA LEU A 74 9.14 12.61 -9.82
C LEU A 74 8.44 11.65 -10.80
N ALA A 75 8.60 10.33 -10.62
CA ALA A 75 7.87 9.35 -11.42
C ALA A 75 6.35 9.47 -11.20
N ALA A 76 5.89 9.50 -9.95
CA ALA A 76 4.47 9.63 -9.62
C ALA A 76 3.86 10.94 -10.16
N GLU A 77 4.59 12.06 -10.06
CA GLU A 77 4.17 13.35 -10.63
C GLU A 77 4.05 13.34 -12.15
N THR A 78 5.00 12.69 -12.81
CA THR A 78 5.00 12.58 -14.26
C THR A 78 3.81 11.72 -14.73
N ILE A 79 3.58 10.59 -14.07
CA ILE A 79 2.44 9.70 -14.35
C ILE A 79 1.12 10.42 -14.06
N GLN A 80 1.04 11.15 -12.94
CA GLN A 80 -0.11 11.97 -12.58
C GLN A 80 -0.45 12.97 -13.69
N GLU A 81 0.53 13.76 -14.14
CA GLU A 81 0.33 14.75 -15.18
C GLU A 81 -0.10 14.11 -16.52
N TYR A 82 0.47 12.95 -16.84
CA TYR A 82 0.08 12.19 -18.03
C TYR A 82 -1.40 11.80 -18.00
N PHE A 83 -1.90 11.21 -16.90
CA PHE A 83 -3.31 10.81 -16.80
C PHE A 83 -4.27 12.00 -16.69
N ASN A 84 -3.85 13.08 -16.01
CA ASN A 84 -4.60 14.35 -16.01
C ASN A 84 -4.78 14.91 -17.43
N SER A 85 -3.75 14.82 -18.28
CA SER A 85 -3.84 15.25 -19.68
C SER A 85 -4.89 14.44 -20.48
N LYS A 86 -5.12 13.18 -20.06
CA LYS A 86 -6.17 12.28 -20.57
C LYS A 86 -7.52 12.43 -19.86
N LYS A 87 -7.68 13.46 -19.04
CA LYS A 87 -8.92 13.83 -18.31
C LYS A 87 -9.31 12.91 -17.16
N TYR A 88 -8.46 11.98 -16.75
CA TYR A 88 -8.69 11.24 -15.52
C TYR A 88 -8.51 12.15 -14.31
N GLU A 89 -9.34 12.00 -13.29
CA GLU A 89 -9.01 12.53 -11.97
C GLU A 89 -7.84 11.73 -11.40
N THR A 90 -6.87 12.43 -10.81
CA THR A 90 -5.73 11.78 -10.17
C THR A 90 -5.51 12.34 -8.78
N GLN A 91 -5.11 11.48 -7.85
CA GLN A 91 -4.63 11.87 -6.54
C GLN A 91 -3.34 11.11 -6.25
N LYS A 92 -2.43 11.75 -5.52
CA LYS A 92 -1.18 11.13 -5.10
C LYS A 92 -0.91 11.35 -3.63
N ILE A 93 -0.25 10.39 -3.00
CA ILE A 93 0.26 10.50 -1.63
C ILE A 93 1.70 10.00 -1.53
N VAL A 94 2.38 10.41 -0.48
CA VAL A 94 3.72 9.92 -0.14
C VAL A 94 3.64 9.03 1.09
N VAL A 95 4.19 7.83 0.97
CA VAL A 95 4.36 6.86 2.06
C VAL A 95 5.81 6.81 2.53
N GLN A 96 6.01 6.34 3.75
CA GLN A 96 7.32 6.15 4.34
C GLN A 96 8.11 5.09 3.55
N SER A 97 9.37 5.40 3.24
CA SER A 97 10.30 4.46 2.63
C SER A 97 10.65 3.33 3.60
N ILE A 98 10.77 2.10 3.09
CA ILE A 98 11.21 0.93 3.86
C ILE A 98 12.66 0.62 3.48
N ASN A 99 13.62 0.90 4.37
CA ASN A 99 15.04 0.70 4.08
C ASN A 99 15.76 -0.27 5.03
N SER A 100 15.09 -0.67 6.11
CA SER A 100 15.59 -1.63 7.08
C SER A 100 14.45 -2.50 7.61
N GLU A 101 14.80 -3.58 8.29
CA GLU A 101 13.84 -4.43 8.98
C GLU A 101 13.08 -3.66 10.09
N ASP A 102 13.78 -2.79 10.82
CA ASP A 102 13.17 -1.93 11.86
C ASP A 102 12.17 -0.91 11.29
N GLU A 103 12.38 -0.47 10.04
CA GLU A 103 11.48 0.45 9.34
C GLU A 103 10.34 -0.26 8.62
N PHE A 104 10.48 -1.57 8.36
CA PHE A 104 9.48 -2.36 7.63
C PHE A 104 8.10 -2.27 8.27
N ASP A 105 8.02 -2.44 9.59
CA ASP A 105 6.76 -2.35 10.34
C ASP A 105 6.11 -0.97 10.24
N LYS A 106 6.93 0.08 10.30
CA LYS A 106 6.47 1.47 10.24
C LYS A 106 6.01 1.82 8.83
N GLY A 107 6.75 1.39 7.80
CA GLY A 107 6.37 1.61 6.41
C GLY A 107 5.08 0.89 6.03
N LEU A 108 4.91 -0.37 6.47
CA LEU A 108 3.64 -1.08 6.29
C LEU A 108 2.50 -0.42 7.07
N ALA A 109 2.75 0.03 8.29
CA ALA A 109 1.75 0.77 9.07
C ALA A 109 1.33 2.07 8.37
N ASP A 110 2.27 2.83 7.80
CA ASP A 110 2.01 4.06 7.04
C ASP A 110 1.24 3.77 5.74
N LEU A 111 1.58 2.67 5.06
CA LEU A 111 0.86 2.21 3.87
C LEU A 111 -0.61 1.86 4.19
N LEU A 112 -0.85 1.11 5.27
CA LEU A 112 -2.22 0.80 5.72
C LEU A 112 -2.97 2.08 6.12
N ASP A 113 -2.29 2.99 6.84
CA ASP A 113 -2.91 4.22 7.31
C ASP A 113 -3.32 5.13 6.15
N LYS A 114 -2.43 5.36 5.18
CA LYS A 114 -2.64 6.35 4.11
C LYS A 114 -3.32 5.78 2.86
N VAL A 115 -3.01 4.54 2.47
CA VAL A 115 -3.61 3.90 1.27
C VAL A 115 -4.85 3.11 1.66
N ALA A 116 -4.75 2.18 2.61
CA ALA A 116 -5.86 1.29 2.90
C ALA A 116 -7.06 2.02 3.54
N SER A 117 -6.83 3.02 4.41
CA SER A 117 -7.93 3.86 4.90
C SER A 117 -8.64 4.62 3.79
N LYS A 118 -7.94 5.04 2.72
CA LYS A 118 -8.56 5.70 1.57
C LYS A 118 -9.43 4.73 0.76
N MET A 119 -8.97 3.49 0.61
CA MET A 119 -9.77 2.44 -0.02
C MET A 119 -11.10 2.22 0.71
N ILE A 120 -11.09 2.17 2.06
CA ILE A 120 -12.32 2.11 2.87
C ILE A 120 -13.19 3.34 2.62
N GLU A 121 -12.61 4.53 2.74
CA GLU A 121 -13.33 5.80 2.56
C GLU A 121 -14.08 5.86 1.21
N TRP A 122 -13.42 5.47 0.12
CA TRP A 122 -14.05 5.42 -1.20
C TRP A 122 -15.06 4.29 -1.33
N LYS A 123 -14.77 3.10 -0.77
CA LYS A 123 -15.71 1.98 -0.79
C LYS A 123 -17.04 2.37 -0.12
N ASN A 124 -16.97 3.10 0.99
CA ASN A 124 -18.14 3.57 1.73
C ASN A 124 -18.94 4.65 1.00
N ARG A 125 -18.30 5.38 0.09
CA ARG A 125 -18.95 6.32 -0.82
C ARG A 125 -19.55 5.62 -2.05
N GLY A 126 -19.49 4.29 -2.11
CA GLY A 126 -20.04 3.48 -3.19
C GLY A 126 -19.07 3.26 -4.37
N SER A 127 -17.80 3.64 -4.24
CA SER A 127 -16.81 3.40 -5.28
C SER A 127 -16.40 1.92 -5.34
N ASP A 128 -16.20 1.41 -6.55
CA ASP A 128 -15.48 0.16 -6.75
C ASP A 128 -13.98 0.37 -6.59
N ILE A 129 -13.33 -0.54 -5.87
CA ILE A 129 -11.89 -0.47 -5.60
C ILE A 129 -11.17 -1.46 -6.50
N TYR A 130 -10.19 -0.97 -7.26
CA TYR A 130 -9.30 -1.77 -8.10
C TYR A 130 -7.85 -1.50 -7.69
N VAL A 131 -7.14 -2.53 -7.24
CA VAL A 131 -5.74 -2.44 -6.83
C VAL A 131 -4.85 -3.08 -7.89
N ASN A 132 -3.91 -2.29 -8.40
CA ASN A 132 -2.87 -2.74 -9.30
C ASN A 132 -1.68 -3.30 -8.49
N VAL A 133 -1.35 -4.58 -8.68
CA VAL A 133 -0.16 -5.19 -8.06
C VAL A 133 0.94 -5.51 -9.08
N THR A 134 0.88 -4.91 -10.27
CA THR A 134 1.89 -5.05 -11.32
C THR A 134 3.23 -4.46 -10.90
N THR A 135 3.18 -3.32 -10.21
CA THR A 135 4.35 -2.53 -9.82
C THR A 135 4.45 -2.40 -8.30
N GLY A 136 5.57 -1.84 -7.82
CA GLY A 136 5.86 -1.72 -6.39
C GLY A 136 6.55 -2.96 -5.81
N PHE A 137 6.88 -2.89 -4.52
CA PHE A 137 7.52 -3.99 -3.82
C PHE A 137 6.51 -5.11 -3.52
N LYS A 138 6.97 -6.38 -3.63
CA LYS A 138 6.11 -7.56 -3.43
C LYS A 138 5.43 -7.57 -2.06
N ALA A 139 6.15 -7.18 -1.00
CA ALA A 139 5.59 -7.12 0.35
C ALA A 139 4.42 -6.13 0.43
N GLU A 140 4.60 -4.91 -0.08
CA GLU A 140 3.54 -3.88 -0.12
C GLU A 140 2.34 -4.35 -0.95
N SER A 141 2.60 -4.92 -2.13
CA SER A 141 1.56 -5.44 -3.03
C SER A 141 0.70 -6.51 -2.36
N ILE A 142 1.30 -7.41 -1.57
CA ILE A 142 0.58 -8.44 -0.81
C ILE A 142 -0.33 -7.79 0.23
N PHE A 143 0.18 -6.82 1.00
CA PHE A 143 -0.60 -6.12 2.02
C PHE A 143 -1.77 -5.31 1.42
N LEU A 144 -1.55 -4.65 0.28
CA LEU A 144 -2.61 -3.93 -0.42
C LEU A 144 -3.66 -4.88 -1.02
N ALA A 145 -3.24 -6.01 -1.59
CA ALA A 145 -4.16 -7.02 -2.10
C ALA A 145 -5.04 -7.59 -0.99
N LEU A 146 -4.45 -7.97 0.15
CA LEU A 146 -5.19 -8.43 1.33
C LEU A 146 -6.17 -7.35 1.81
N SER A 147 -5.72 -6.09 1.86
CA SER A 147 -6.57 -4.95 2.25
C SER A 147 -7.76 -4.78 1.31
N ALA A 148 -7.54 -4.89 0.00
CA ALA A 148 -8.60 -4.83 -1.00
C ALA A 148 -9.59 -5.98 -0.85
N PHE A 149 -9.12 -7.22 -0.71
CA PHE A 149 -10.01 -8.37 -0.57
C PHE A 149 -10.89 -8.29 0.68
N MET A 150 -10.36 -7.78 1.80
CA MET A 150 -11.14 -7.58 3.04
C MET A 150 -12.31 -6.58 2.89
N ILE A 151 -12.25 -5.69 1.91
CA ILE A 151 -13.31 -4.71 1.63
C ILE A 151 -14.11 -5.05 0.36
N GLY A 152 -13.94 -6.25 -0.19
CA GLY A 152 -14.58 -6.66 -1.45
C GLY A 152 -14.09 -5.88 -2.67
N GLY A 153 -12.84 -5.40 -2.63
CA GLY A 153 -12.13 -4.80 -3.75
C GLY A 153 -11.60 -5.87 -4.72
N LYS A 154 -11.26 -5.41 -5.92
CA LYS A 154 -10.72 -6.20 -7.03
C LYS A 154 -9.21 -5.98 -7.10
N VAL A 155 -8.42 -7.04 -7.29
CA VAL A 155 -6.97 -6.93 -7.45
C VAL A 155 -6.59 -7.41 -8.83
N TYR A 156 -5.77 -6.66 -9.55
CA TYR A 156 -5.35 -7.01 -10.90
C TYR A 156 -3.83 -6.90 -11.08
N TYR A 157 -3.32 -7.71 -12.00
CA TYR A 157 -1.90 -7.77 -12.34
C TYR A 157 -1.74 -7.90 -13.86
N ARG A 158 -0.81 -7.14 -14.45
CA ARG A 158 -0.43 -7.29 -15.84
C ARG A 158 0.63 -8.38 -15.97
N TYR A 159 0.30 -9.47 -16.64
CA TYR A 159 1.26 -10.51 -16.96
C TYR A 159 2.07 -10.16 -18.21
N GLU A 160 3.40 -10.12 -18.08
CA GLU A 160 4.28 -9.73 -19.18
C GLU A 160 4.29 -10.73 -20.34
N THR A 161 4.20 -12.03 -20.04
CA THR A 161 4.35 -13.10 -21.06
C THR A 161 3.28 -13.07 -22.14
N PHE A 162 2.03 -12.73 -21.79
CA PHE A 162 0.92 -12.64 -22.75
C PHE A 162 0.31 -11.23 -22.83
N ASN A 163 0.96 -10.24 -22.20
CA ASN A 163 0.63 -8.82 -22.30
C ASN A 163 -0.85 -8.48 -22.02
N ASP A 164 -1.42 -9.07 -20.96
CA ASP A 164 -2.83 -8.86 -20.58
C ASP A 164 -2.99 -8.67 -19.07
N ILE A 165 -4.08 -8.02 -18.69
CA ILE A 165 -4.51 -7.80 -17.31
C ILE A 165 -5.26 -9.04 -16.82
N ILE A 166 -4.82 -9.62 -15.72
CA ILE A 166 -5.56 -10.67 -15.01
C ILE A 166 -6.19 -10.09 -13.76
N LEU A 167 -7.48 -10.34 -13.59
CA LEU A 167 -8.14 -10.19 -12.31
C LEU A 167 -7.74 -11.37 -11.42
N LEU A 168 -7.08 -11.10 -10.31
CA LEU A 168 -6.71 -12.14 -9.36
C LEU A 168 -7.98 -12.67 -8.67
N PRO A 169 -8.02 -13.98 -8.35
CA PRO A 169 -9.10 -14.54 -7.54
C PRO A 169 -9.25 -13.71 -6.27
N SER A 170 -10.45 -13.19 -6.04
CA SER A 170 -10.77 -12.28 -4.93
C SER A 170 -11.64 -13.03 -3.91
N PRO A 171 -11.06 -13.93 -3.09
CA PRO A 171 -11.82 -14.63 -2.08
C PRO A 171 -12.34 -13.61 -1.06
N PRO A 172 -13.59 -13.76 -0.57
CA PRO A 172 -14.06 -12.98 0.56
C PRO A 172 -13.27 -13.40 1.80
N ILE A 173 -12.33 -12.55 2.22
CA ILE A 173 -11.51 -12.78 3.42
C ILE A 173 -11.93 -11.80 4.50
N ILE A 174 -12.11 -12.30 5.72
CA ILE A 174 -12.38 -11.47 6.89
C ILE A 174 -11.43 -11.96 8.00
N PRO A 175 -10.79 -11.05 8.75
CA PRO A 175 -9.99 -11.43 9.90
C PRO A 175 -10.82 -12.25 10.90
N ASP A 176 -10.19 -13.25 11.52
CA ASP A 176 -10.83 -14.00 12.60
C ASP A 176 -11.19 -13.04 13.74
N GLN A 177 -12.49 -12.94 14.03
CA GLN A 177 -12.99 -11.98 15.00
C GLN A 177 -12.53 -12.25 16.43
N ASN A 178 -12.26 -13.52 16.79
CA ASN A 178 -11.70 -13.86 18.08
C ASN A 178 -10.28 -13.33 18.21
N ILE A 179 -9.46 -13.46 17.15
CA ILE A 179 -8.11 -12.91 17.12
C ILE A 179 -8.17 -11.37 17.18
N VAL A 180 -9.02 -10.73 16.38
CA VAL A 180 -9.18 -9.27 16.40
C VAL A 180 -9.59 -8.76 17.77
N ASN A 181 -10.52 -9.44 18.45
CA ASN A 181 -10.97 -9.06 19.78
C ASN A 181 -9.85 -9.20 20.82
N LYS A 182 -9.09 -10.31 20.80
CA LYS A 182 -7.93 -10.52 21.69
C LYS A 182 -6.90 -9.40 21.50
N LEU A 183 -6.52 -9.10 20.26
CA LEU A 183 -5.54 -8.05 19.95
C LEU A 183 -6.07 -6.66 20.31
N SER A 184 -7.36 -6.37 20.10
CA SER A 184 -7.97 -5.10 20.47
C SER A 184 -7.92 -4.82 21.99
N GLN A 185 -7.99 -5.86 22.84
CA GLN A 185 -7.83 -5.70 24.29
C GLN A 185 -6.43 -5.19 24.67
N ILE A 186 -5.41 -5.64 23.93
CA ILE A 186 -4.01 -5.20 24.11
C ILE A 186 -3.85 -3.75 23.65
N LEU A 187 -4.48 -3.37 22.53
CA LEU A 187 -4.41 -2.02 21.98
C LEU A 187 -5.10 -0.96 22.86
N ASN A 188 -6.07 -1.36 23.69
CA ASN A 188 -6.67 -0.47 24.68
C ASN A 188 -5.75 -0.19 25.88
N SER A 189 -4.62 -0.89 25.99
CA SER A 189 -3.59 -0.60 26.98
C SER A 189 -2.68 0.54 26.51
N SER A 190 -2.27 1.41 27.43
CA SER A 190 -1.33 2.50 27.11
C SER A 190 0.09 2.00 26.79
N THR A 191 0.42 0.75 27.13
CA THR A 191 1.78 0.21 27.02
C THR A 191 2.00 -0.63 25.78
N TYR A 192 0.95 -1.24 25.22
CA TYR A 192 1.06 -2.23 24.14
C TYR A 192 1.98 -3.42 24.45
N ILE A 193 2.30 -3.61 25.74
CA ILE A 193 3.22 -4.63 26.25
C ILE A 193 2.42 -5.71 26.96
N ILE A 194 2.70 -6.96 26.59
CA ILE A 194 2.18 -8.18 27.18
C ILE A 194 3.27 -8.74 28.07
N SER A 195 2.95 -9.08 29.31
CA SER A 195 3.91 -9.63 30.26
C SER A 195 3.27 -10.72 31.11
N LYS A 196 4.06 -11.39 31.94
CA LYS A 196 3.53 -12.31 32.97
C LYS A 196 2.49 -11.67 33.90
N SER A 197 2.63 -10.38 34.21
CA SER A 197 1.69 -9.68 35.10
C SER A 197 0.41 -9.22 34.41
N ASN A 198 0.41 -9.08 33.08
CA ASN A 198 -0.78 -8.76 32.32
C ASN A 198 -0.74 -9.36 30.91
N ARG A 199 -1.55 -10.41 30.71
CA ARG A 199 -1.62 -11.18 29.46
C ARG A 199 -2.82 -10.84 28.58
N TYR A 200 -3.73 -9.96 29.01
CA TYR A 200 -4.95 -9.61 28.24
C TYR A 200 -5.73 -10.84 27.73
N ASN A 201 -5.88 -11.85 28.58
CA ASN A 201 -6.55 -13.12 28.28
C ASN A 201 -5.88 -13.98 27.17
N LEU A 202 -4.62 -13.71 26.83
CA LEU A 202 -3.84 -14.58 25.95
C LEU A 202 -3.33 -15.80 26.73
N SER A 203 -3.49 -16.99 26.16
CA SER A 203 -2.82 -18.21 26.63
C SER A 203 -1.32 -18.18 26.28
N ASP A 204 -0.53 -19.09 26.88
CA ASP A 204 0.87 -19.27 26.46
C ASP A 204 0.96 -19.68 24.98
N GLU A 205 0.01 -20.50 24.51
CA GLU A 205 -0.10 -20.89 23.10
C GLU A 205 -0.44 -19.69 22.19
N ASP A 206 -1.33 -18.77 22.62
CA ASP A 206 -1.61 -17.55 21.87
C ASP A 206 -0.35 -16.69 21.72
N ILE A 207 0.40 -16.49 22.82
CA ILE A 207 1.64 -15.69 22.82
C ILE A 207 2.68 -16.34 21.90
N GLU A 208 2.86 -17.66 22.00
CA GLU A 208 3.79 -18.40 21.15
C GLU A 208 3.40 -18.31 19.67
N ASN A 209 2.13 -18.55 19.34
CA ASN A 209 1.62 -18.48 17.98
C ASN A 209 1.72 -17.06 17.42
N PHE A 210 1.34 -16.04 18.18
CA PHE A 210 1.43 -14.65 17.72
C PHE A 210 2.88 -14.19 17.55
N THR A 211 3.81 -14.69 18.37
CA THR A 211 5.25 -14.41 18.18
C THR A 211 5.78 -15.11 16.93
N LYS A 212 5.48 -16.40 16.74
CA LYS A 212 5.91 -17.17 15.54
C LYS A 212 5.36 -16.62 14.23
N ASN A 213 4.15 -16.07 14.26
CA ASN A 213 3.51 -15.44 13.09
C ASN A 213 3.89 -13.96 12.92
N GLY A 214 4.80 -13.44 13.74
CA GLY A 214 5.28 -12.06 13.64
C GLY A 214 4.20 -11.02 13.91
N ILE A 215 3.23 -11.31 14.78
CA ILE A 215 2.24 -10.37 15.32
C ILE A 215 2.81 -9.67 16.57
N LEU A 216 3.51 -10.45 17.41
CA LEU A 216 4.24 -9.96 18.56
C LEU A 216 5.75 -10.02 18.30
N LYS A 217 6.50 -9.10 18.91
CA LYS A 217 7.96 -9.15 19.02
C LYS A 217 8.36 -9.30 20.49
N GLU A 218 9.33 -10.14 20.78
CA GLU A 218 9.91 -10.22 22.11
C GLU A 218 10.74 -8.96 22.37
N LYS A 219 10.51 -8.32 23.53
CA LYS A 219 11.21 -7.09 23.93
C LYS A 219 12.24 -7.38 25.02
N ASP A 220 11.82 -8.13 26.03
CA ASP A 220 12.64 -8.62 27.13
C ASP A 220 12.13 -10.01 27.53
N LYS A 221 12.84 -10.67 28.44
CA LYS A 221 12.44 -11.98 28.96
C LYS A 221 11.00 -11.93 29.50
N ASP A 222 10.11 -12.73 28.89
CA ASP A 222 8.68 -12.80 29.21
C ASP A 222 7.90 -11.48 28.99
N ALA A 223 8.41 -10.57 28.15
CA ALA A 223 7.75 -9.34 27.75
C ALA A 223 7.69 -9.21 26.22
N TYR A 224 6.49 -9.02 25.70
CA TYR A 224 6.20 -8.98 24.27
C TYR A 224 5.52 -7.67 23.91
N GLU A 225 5.79 -7.16 22.73
CA GLU A 225 5.19 -5.94 22.20
C GLU A 225 4.45 -6.27 20.91
N ILE A 226 3.26 -5.69 20.73
CA ILE A 226 2.53 -5.77 19.47
C ILE A 226 3.24 -4.94 18.39
N ARG A 227 3.45 -5.51 17.20
CA ARG A 227 4.11 -4.80 16.10
C ARG A 227 3.22 -3.70 15.53
N GLU A 228 3.85 -2.63 15.02
CA GLU A 228 3.14 -1.42 14.57
C GLU A 228 2.11 -1.69 13.46
N TRP A 229 2.48 -2.53 12.47
CA TRP A 229 1.57 -2.88 11.39
C TRP A 229 0.30 -3.58 11.89
N VAL A 230 0.40 -4.36 12.98
CA VAL A 230 -0.76 -5.06 13.57
C VAL A 230 -1.73 -4.03 14.16
N LYS A 231 -1.22 -2.98 14.81
CA LYS A 231 -2.08 -1.91 15.36
C LYS A 231 -2.95 -1.30 14.27
N LYS A 232 -2.32 -0.91 13.15
CA LYS A 232 -3.00 -0.34 11.98
C LYS A 232 -3.92 -1.34 11.27
N PHE A 233 -3.52 -2.61 11.19
CA PHE A 233 -4.35 -3.66 10.64
C PHE A 233 -5.63 -3.88 11.47
N ILE A 234 -5.53 -3.88 12.79
CA ILE A 234 -6.70 -4.02 13.67
C ILE A 234 -7.61 -2.78 13.59
N ASP A 235 -7.05 -1.57 13.52
CA ASP A 235 -7.83 -0.35 13.26
C ASP A 235 -8.58 -0.45 11.93
N PHE A 236 -7.90 -0.91 10.88
CA PHE A 236 -8.48 -1.15 9.56
C PHE A 236 -9.61 -2.19 9.62
N ALA A 237 -9.38 -3.35 10.25
CA ALA A 237 -10.38 -4.40 10.41
C ALA A 237 -11.62 -3.93 11.20
N ASN A 238 -11.41 -3.13 12.25
CA ASN A 238 -12.49 -2.58 13.05
C ASN A 238 -13.32 -1.54 12.28
N LYS A 239 -12.73 -0.78 11.36
CA LYS A 239 -13.46 0.14 10.46
C LYS A 239 -14.43 -0.64 9.56
N ILE A 240 -13.97 -1.74 8.96
CA ILE A 240 -14.81 -2.62 8.12
C ILE A 240 -16.03 -3.15 8.89
N LYS A 241 -15.82 -3.56 10.15
CA LYS A 241 -16.89 -4.12 10.98
C LYS A 241 -17.97 -3.11 11.34
N LYS A 242 -17.62 -1.85 11.60
CA LYS A 242 -18.59 -0.79 11.97
C LYS A 242 -19.59 -0.48 10.85
N GLU A 243 -19.32 -0.93 9.64
CA GLU A 243 -20.05 -0.56 8.43
C GLU A 243 -20.88 -1.71 7.86
N THR A 244 -20.75 -2.90 8.44
CA THR A 244 -21.53 -4.12 8.10
C THR A 244 -22.68 -4.39 9.09
N HIS A 245 -22.90 -3.47 10.04
CA HIS A 245 -24.00 -3.47 11.02
C HIS A 245 -24.73 -2.13 11.01
#